data_AF-A0AAN7V1H4-F1
#
_entry.id   AF-A0AAN7V1H4-F1
#
_cell.length_a   1.000
_cell.length_b   1.000
_cell.length_c   1.000
_cell.angle_alpha   90.00
_cell.angle_beta   90.00
_cell.angle_gamma   90.00
#
_symmetry.space_group_name_H-M   'P 1'
#
loop_
_entity.id
_entity.type
_entity.pdbx_description
1 polymer ?
#
loop_
_entity_poly.entity_id
_entity_poly.type
_entity_poly.pdbx_seq_one_letter_code
_entity_poly.pdbx_strand_id
1 'polypeptide(L)'
;MNDIGGAAARMRVNYANFTPSVAAQLNLEAASCIRTLVLGGESLTPEIIAAWVPRVDVLLGGYGPSEVCPTSAVVGPLSLQSNPRNIGCPIGNKSWVVDPSNHDRLMPIGAVGELVLESHAIGRGYIGDEERTSKVFIENPAWCAWPELCTEKPAEKRRMYKTGDLVARCGDGSLLYFGRKDMQVKLRGQRIELGDIETHLKAILAVDLAVEVGVPRGGGDEDKMLVAFVCLGSQSSVPTDLTLVDAEVQARLHTLLVNCEERLAEKLARYMLPSVYLPLRTLPVTTSGKRDRRGLQRIIASLHKQELLAWHRPSAKGSKGRPIVTDMEKRVASLWCKVLKIEVEDLSLEDDFVKRGGDSLAAMKVANLAKEAGLRLTFRDIYRRSRVLSDQIELCLKGVANTNNTTRMTRAPRAARALKSNQFRGEGDSRPLFKHPVALG
;
A
#
# COMPACT_ATOMS: atom_id res chain seq x y z
N MET A 1 5.96 13.70 -3.48
CA MET A 1 6.76 13.97 -2.27
C MET A 1 8.14 13.44 -2.58
N ASN A 2 9.18 14.27 -2.68
CA ASN A 2 10.47 13.86 -3.27
C ASN A 2 11.62 13.81 -2.25
N ASP A 3 11.35 14.11 -0.98
CA ASP A 3 12.38 14.29 0.04
C ASP A 3 11.74 14.29 1.44
N ILE A 4 11.11 13.18 1.81
CA ILE A 4 10.39 13.10 3.09
C ILE A 4 11.38 13.27 4.26
N GLY A 5 12.55 12.61 4.20
CA GLY A 5 13.61 12.76 5.21
C GLY A 5 14.13 14.19 5.31
N GLY A 6 14.50 14.83 4.21
CA GLY A 6 14.95 16.22 4.25
C GLY A 6 13.85 17.21 4.66
N ALA A 7 12.58 16.94 4.34
CA ALA A 7 11.46 17.72 4.85
C ALA A 7 11.32 17.59 6.36
N ALA A 8 11.42 16.36 6.89
CA ALA A 8 11.43 16.10 8.33
C ALA A 8 12.53 16.89 9.03
N ALA A 9 13.76 16.87 8.50
CA ALA A 9 14.88 17.64 9.05
C ALA A 9 14.63 19.15 9.04
N ARG A 10 14.21 19.73 7.89
CA ARG A 10 13.94 21.18 7.77
C ARG A 10 12.83 21.65 8.71
N MET A 11 11.80 20.82 8.89
CA MET A 11 10.65 21.11 9.74
C MET A 11 10.86 20.69 11.21
N ARG A 12 12.00 20.02 11.52
CA ARG A 12 12.31 19.47 12.84
C ARG A 12 11.20 18.54 13.36
N VAL A 13 10.73 17.65 12.49
CA VAL A 13 9.66 16.69 12.82
C VAL A 13 10.17 15.71 13.88
N ASN A 14 9.52 15.68 15.03
CA ASN A 14 9.83 14.74 16.13
C ASN A 14 8.85 13.56 16.21
N TYR A 15 7.69 13.65 15.54
CA TYR A 15 6.68 12.61 15.47
C TYR A 15 6.28 12.35 14.02
N ALA A 16 6.22 11.09 13.60
CA ALA A 16 5.76 10.71 12.28
C ALA A 16 4.89 9.44 12.31
N ASN A 17 3.93 9.37 11.40
CA ASN A 17 3.14 8.17 11.13
C ASN A 17 3.29 7.81 9.66
N PHE A 18 3.78 6.61 9.37
CA PHE A 18 4.00 6.11 8.02
C PHE A 18 3.49 4.68 7.87
N THR A 19 3.30 4.25 6.63
CA THR A 19 3.22 2.82 6.36
C THR A 19 4.63 2.22 6.40
N PRO A 20 4.77 0.94 6.78
CA PRO A 20 6.04 0.21 6.71
C PRO A 20 6.76 0.38 5.37
N SER A 21 6.03 0.30 4.25
CA SER A 21 6.60 0.49 2.90
C SER A 21 7.25 1.86 2.72
N VAL A 22 6.61 2.93 3.18
CA VAL A 22 7.17 4.29 3.07
C VAL A 22 8.36 4.46 4.00
N ALA A 23 8.26 3.99 5.24
CA ALA A 23 9.33 4.08 6.23
C ALA A 23 10.60 3.35 5.77
N ALA A 24 10.46 2.21 5.07
CA ALA A 24 11.58 1.45 4.50
C ALA A 24 12.40 2.24 3.46
N GLN A 25 11.84 3.30 2.88
CA GLN A 25 12.51 4.09 1.84
C GLN A 25 13.18 5.36 2.35
N LEU A 26 12.96 5.71 3.61
CA LEU A 26 13.49 6.95 4.13
C LEU A 26 15.01 6.85 4.24
N ASN A 27 15.70 7.91 3.83
CA ASN A 27 17.08 8.09 4.23
C ASN A 27 17.09 8.28 5.76
N LEU A 28 17.61 7.27 6.47
CA LEU A 28 17.56 7.18 7.92
C LEU A 28 18.36 8.31 8.60
N GLU A 29 19.45 8.78 8.00
CA GLU A 29 20.24 9.90 8.53
C GLU A 29 19.46 11.21 8.43
N ALA A 30 18.83 11.46 7.27
CA ALA A 30 17.99 12.64 7.08
C ALA A 30 16.74 12.62 7.98
N ALA A 31 16.26 11.43 8.34
CA ALA A 31 15.11 11.23 9.22
C ALA A 31 15.47 11.17 10.73
N SER A 32 16.73 11.40 11.11
CA SER A 32 17.22 11.30 12.50
C SER A 32 16.56 12.26 13.50
N CYS A 33 15.84 13.28 13.04
CA CYS A 33 15.07 14.18 13.90
C CYS A 33 13.79 13.53 14.47
N ILE A 34 13.30 12.44 13.86
CA ILE A 34 12.11 11.71 14.29
C ILE A 34 12.44 10.92 15.56
N ARG A 35 11.71 11.21 16.64
CA ARG A 35 11.87 10.54 17.94
C ARG A 35 10.79 9.50 18.20
N THR A 36 9.57 9.76 17.70
CA THR A 36 8.45 8.83 17.78
C THR A 36 7.99 8.48 16.38
N LEU A 37 8.03 7.19 16.06
CA LEU A 37 7.56 6.67 14.78
C LEU A 37 6.41 5.70 15.02
N VAL A 38 5.29 5.96 14.37
CA VAL A 38 4.15 5.03 14.31
C VAL A 38 4.12 4.40 12.93
N LEU A 39 4.10 3.07 12.88
CA LEU A 39 3.98 2.30 11.65
C LEU A 39 2.60 1.64 11.60
N GLY A 40 1.81 1.95 10.58
CA GLY A 40 0.45 1.42 10.48
C GLY A 40 -0.06 1.32 9.05
N GLY A 41 -1.22 0.70 8.89
CA GLY A 41 -1.84 0.51 7.58
C GLY A 41 -1.32 -0.70 6.80
N GLU A 42 -0.20 -1.30 7.16
CA GLU A 42 0.30 -2.59 6.64
C GLU A 42 0.81 -3.46 7.80
N SER A 43 1.01 -4.76 7.57
CA SER A 43 1.66 -5.63 8.55
C SER A 43 3.10 -5.17 8.78
N LEU A 44 3.55 -5.22 10.03
CA LEU A 44 4.96 -5.01 10.35
C LEU A 44 5.79 -6.21 9.92
N THR A 45 7.08 -5.96 9.68
CA THR A 45 8.07 -7.01 9.40
C THR A 45 9.23 -6.93 10.39
N PRO A 46 9.96 -8.03 10.64
CA PRO A 46 11.16 -8.00 11.47
C PRO A 46 12.19 -6.98 10.96
N GLU A 47 12.32 -6.84 9.64
CA GLU A 47 13.31 -5.97 9.00
C GLU A 47 13.03 -4.50 9.29
N ILE A 48 11.76 -4.05 9.20
CA ILE A 48 11.42 -2.65 9.49
C ILE A 48 11.56 -2.33 10.98
N ILE A 49 11.25 -3.30 11.86
CA ILE A 49 11.48 -3.16 13.30
C ILE A 49 12.98 -3.02 13.58
N ALA A 50 13.80 -3.92 13.04
CA ALA A 50 15.26 -3.88 13.22
C ALA A 50 15.89 -2.60 12.66
N ALA A 51 15.35 -2.07 11.55
CA ALA A 51 15.82 -0.82 10.98
C ALA A 51 15.52 0.40 11.88
N TRP A 52 14.36 0.46 12.52
CA TRP A 52 13.91 1.67 13.20
C TRP A 52 14.06 1.67 14.73
N VAL A 53 13.95 0.53 15.40
CA VAL A 53 14.11 0.43 16.86
C VAL A 53 15.37 1.15 17.40
N PRO A 54 16.58 0.98 16.82
CA PRO A 54 17.77 1.64 17.35
C PRO A 54 17.89 3.14 16.98
N ARG A 55 16.94 3.69 16.22
CA ARG A 55 17.04 5.04 15.62
C ARG A 55 15.98 6.03 16.13
N VAL A 56 14.99 5.55 16.88
CA VAL A 56 13.92 6.37 17.46
C VAL A 56 13.82 6.09 18.94
N ASP A 57 13.37 7.08 19.71
CA ASP A 57 13.11 6.92 21.15
C ASP A 57 11.94 5.95 21.37
N VAL A 58 10.93 5.99 20.50
CA VAL A 58 9.72 5.16 20.57
C VAL A 58 9.27 4.71 19.17
N LEU A 59 9.20 3.40 18.97
CA LEU A 59 8.58 2.79 17.78
C LEU A 59 7.26 2.12 18.17
N LEU A 60 6.16 2.47 17.51
CA LEU A 60 4.83 1.90 17.74
C LEU A 60 4.28 1.26 16.48
N GLY A 61 3.54 0.17 16.63
CA GLY A 61 2.69 -0.39 15.58
C GLY A 61 1.25 0.07 15.77
N GLY A 62 0.61 0.55 14.72
CA GLY A 62 -0.79 0.98 14.72
C GLY A 62 -1.65 0.11 13.80
N TYR A 63 -2.78 -0.37 14.31
CA TYR A 63 -3.79 -1.07 13.55
C TYR A 63 -5.13 -0.35 13.65
N GLY A 64 -5.86 -0.27 12.55
CA GLY A 64 -7.28 0.07 12.59
C GLY A 64 -7.89 0.23 11.19
N PRO A 65 -9.18 -0.06 11.05
CA PRO A 65 -9.95 0.22 9.84
C PRO A 65 -10.42 1.68 9.82
N SER A 66 -10.70 2.22 8.63
CA SER A 66 -11.26 3.57 8.45
C SER A 66 -12.62 3.71 9.14
N GLU A 67 -13.36 2.62 9.27
CA GLU A 67 -14.70 2.54 9.83
C GLU A 67 -14.77 2.77 11.35
N VAL A 68 -13.63 2.79 12.08
CA VAL A 68 -13.61 2.90 13.56
C VAL A 68 -12.55 3.89 14.04
N CYS A 69 -12.44 5.05 13.37
CA CYS A 69 -11.49 6.14 13.67
C CYS A 69 -10.03 5.64 13.77
N PRO A 70 -9.23 5.85 12.73
CA PRO A 70 -8.42 4.85 12.02
C PRO A 70 -7.38 4.06 12.82
N THR A 71 -7.13 4.37 14.09
CA THR A 71 -6.26 3.58 14.98
C THR A 71 -7.11 2.99 16.10
N SER A 72 -7.32 1.68 16.03
CA SER A 72 -8.14 0.91 16.96
C SER A 72 -7.31 0.01 17.88
N ALA A 73 -6.06 -0.30 17.53
CA ALA A 73 -5.14 -1.00 18.42
C ALA A 73 -3.71 -0.46 18.23
N VAL A 74 -2.94 -0.47 19.30
CA VAL A 74 -1.53 -0.05 19.29
C VAL A 74 -0.68 -1.06 20.04
N VAL A 75 0.45 -1.40 19.43
CA VAL A 75 1.52 -2.18 20.05
C VAL A 75 2.75 -1.30 20.27
N GLY A 76 3.39 -1.46 21.41
CA GLY A 76 4.73 -0.93 21.66
C GLY A 76 4.89 -0.31 23.06
N PRO A 77 6.08 0.26 23.35
CA PRO A 77 7.22 0.41 22.46
C PRO A 77 7.73 -0.93 21.91
N LEU A 78 8.01 -0.98 20.60
CA LEU A 78 8.52 -2.17 19.95
C LEU A 78 10.01 -2.37 20.26
N SER A 79 10.42 -3.62 20.37
CA SER A 79 11.80 -4.06 20.53
C SER A 79 12.19 -5.01 19.41
N LEU A 80 13.48 -5.35 19.32
CA LEU A 80 13.97 -6.35 18.35
C LEU A 80 13.34 -7.74 18.54
N GLN A 81 12.78 -8.02 19.72
CA GLN A 81 12.10 -9.28 20.05
C GLN A 81 10.57 -9.22 19.88
N SER A 82 10.03 -8.06 19.49
CA SER A 82 8.58 -7.91 19.32
C SER A 82 8.07 -8.76 18.16
N ASN A 83 6.95 -9.45 18.39
CA ASN A 83 6.27 -10.21 17.35
C ASN A 83 5.58 -9.26 16.34
N PRO A 84 5.96 -9.25 15.06
CA PRO A 84 5.37 -8.34 14.06
C PRO A 84 3.88 -8.57 13.79
N ARG A 85 3.33 -9.74 14.16
CA ARG A 85 1.90 -10.04 14.06
C ARG A 85 1.09 -9.45 15.21
N ASN A 86 1.73 -9.07 16.30
CA ASN A 86 1.02 -8.47 17.43
C ASN A 86 0.64 -7.04 17.05
N ILE A 87 -0.66 -6.79 16.91
CA ILE A 87 -1.22 -5.45 16.65
C ILE A 87 -1.55 -4.69 17.94
N GLY A 88 -1.29 -5.33 19.08
CA GLY A 88 -1.30 -4.73 20.40
C GLY A 88 -2.66 -4.74 21.06
N CYS A 89 -2.86 -3.77 21.94
CA CYS A 89 -4.07 -3.65 22.73
C CYS A 89 -5.04 -2.64 22.12
N PRO A 90 -6.36 -2.86 22.26
CA PRO A 90 -7.37 -1.93 21.78
C PRO A 90 -7.24 -0.56 22.45
N ILE A 91 -7.42 0.52 21.69
CA ILE A 91 -7.40 1.90 22.19
C ILE A 91 -8.66 2.66 21.74
N GLY A 92 -9.36 3.30 22.68
CA GLY A 92 -10.58 4.07 22.37
C GLY A 92 -11.75 3.23 21.83
N ASN A 93 -11.68 1.91 21.95
CA ASN A 93 -12.73 0.98 21.56
C ASN A 93 -12.67 -0.29 22.42
N LYS A 94 -13.78 -1.01 22.48
CA LYS A 94 -13.82 -2.41 22.91
C LYS A 94 -13.62 -3.28 21.66
N SER A 95 -12.92 -4.39 21.84
CA SER A 95 -12.72 -5.37 20.77
C SER A 95 -13.23 -6.74 21.20
N TRP A 96 -13.79 -7.45 20.24
CA TRP A 96 -14.37 -8.78 20.42
C TRP A 96 -13.81 -9.69 19.34
N VAL A 97 -13.54 -10.94 19.69
CA VAL A 97 -13.13 -11.97 18.72
C VAL A 97 -14.27 -12.95 18.61
N VAL A 98 -14.90 -13.02 17.44
CA VAL A 98 -16.10 -13.82 17.19
C VAL A 98 -15.85 -14.91 16.17
N ASP A 99 -16.72 -15.91 16.12
CA ASP A 99 -16.67 -16.95 15.09
C ASP A 99 -16.80 -16.29 13.69
N PRO A 100 -15.87 -16.56 12.74
CA PRO A 100 -15.87 -15.92 11.42
C PRO A 100 -17.15 -16.15 10.59
N SER A 101 -17.88 -17.23 10.87
CA SER A 101 -19.15 -17.60 10.23
C SER A 101 -20.37 -17.20 11.06
N ASN A 102 -20.21 -16.89 12.35
CA ASN A 102 -21.32 -16.47 13.21
C ASN A 102 -20.90 -15.46 14.29
N HIS A 103 -21.22 -14.17 14.09
CA HIS A 103 -20.83 -13.12 15.03
C HIS A 103 -21.55 -13.17 16.39
N ASP A 104 -22.59 -13.99 16.53
CA ASP A 104 -23.28 -14.23 17.81
C ASP A 104 -22.51 -15.18 18.74
N ARG A 105 -21.33 -15.65 18.33
CA ARG A 105 -20.48 -16.54 19.13
C ARG A 105 -19.12 -15.90 19.38
N LEU A 106 -18.77 -15.72 20.65
CA LEU A 106 -17.43 -15.31 21.05
C LEU A 106 -16.46 -16.49 20.96
N MET A 107 -15.24 -16.21 20.51
CA MET A 107 -14.15 -17.17 20.51
C MET A 107 -13.45 -17.21 21.87
N PRO A 108 -12.98 -18.38 22.33
CA PRO A 108 -12.09 -18.48 23.49
C PRO A 108 -10.79 -17.70 23.30
N ILE A 109 -10.15 -17.31 24.40
CA ILE A 109 -8.81 -16.71 24.37
C ILE A 109 -7.83 -17.66 23.65
N GLY A 110 -7.01 -17.12 22.75
CA GLY A 110 -6.07 -17.85 21.91
C GLY A 110 -6.65 -18.44 20.63
N ALA A 111 -7.98 -18.57 20.50
CA ALA A 111 -8.60 -19.07 19.28
C ALA A 111 -8.68 -17.97 18.21
N VAL A 112 -8.50 -18.35 16.94
CA VAL A 112 -8.58 -17.43 15.80
C VAL A 112 -10.04 -17.18 15.44
N GLY A 113 -10.44 -15.92 15.38
CA GLY A 113 -11.77 -15.48 14.96
C GLY A 113 -11.75 -14.14 14.23
N GLU A 114 -12.92 -13.65 13.83
CA GLU A 114 -13.06 -12.31 13.25
C GLU A 114 -13.02 -11.24 14.34
N LEU A 115 -12.24 -10.19 14.12
CA LEU A 115 -12.22 -9.01 14.98
C LEU A 115 -13.46 -8.14 14.74
N VAL A 116 -14.18 -7.86 15.82
CA VAL A 116 -15.32 -6.94 15.86
C VAL A 116 -14.99 -5.80 16.81
N LEU A 117 -15.23 -4.56 16.39
CA LEU A 117 -14.90 -3.36 17.15
C LEU A 117 -16.17 -2.62 17.56
N GLU A 118 -16.27 -2.30 18.84
CA GLU A 118 -17.36 -1.53 19.45
C GLU A 118 -16.79 -0.21 19.97
N SER A 119 -17.29 0.91 19.47
CA SER A 119 -16.85 2.24 19.90
C SER A 119 -17.93 3.27 19.62
N HIS A 120 -17.91 4.37 20.38
CA HIS A 120 -18.68 5.56 20.03
C HIS A 120 -18.17 6.24 18.75
N ALA A 121 -16.95 5.92 18.31
CA ALA A 121 -16.30 6.49 17.13
C ALA A 121 -16.50 5.65 15.85
N ILE A 122 -17.36 4.64 15.86
CA ILE A 122 -17.67 3.87 14.64
C ILE A 122 -18.39 4.76 13.60
N GLY A 123 -18.05 4.57 12.33
CA GLY A 123 -18.65 5.30 11.21
C GLY A 123 -20.15 5.05 11.08
N ARG A 124 -20.89 6.03 10.56
CA ARG A 124 -22.35 5.92 10.36
C ARG A 124 -22.76 4.80 9.39
N GLY A 125 -21.87 4.44 8.47
CA GLY A 125 -22.10 3.45 7.43
C GLY A 125 -21.38 3.83 6.15
N TYR A 126 -21.64 3.08 5.08
CA TYR A 126 -21.17 3.39 3.73
C TYR A 126 -22.15 4.34 3.04
N ILE A 127 -21.63 5.39 2.41
CA ILE A 127 -22.45 6.42 1.76
C ILE A 127 -23.23 5.79 0.59
N GLY A 128 -24.57 5.85 0.65
CA GLY A 128 -25.44 5.34 -0.40
C GLY A 128 -25.49 3.81 -0.53
N ASP A 129 -24.99 3.06 0.48
CA ASP A 129 -24.90 1.59 0.44
C ASP A 129 -25.37 0.97 1.77
N GLU A 130 -26.69 1.01 1.98
CA GLU A 130 -27.34 0.47 3.19
C GLU A 130 -27.20 -1.06 3.30
N GLU A 131 -27.18 -1.75 2.15
CA GLU A 131 -27.02 -3.20 2.10
C GLU A 131 -25.65 -3.61 2.63
N ARG A 132 -24.54 -3.01 2.17
CA ARG A 132 -23.22 -3.30 2.74
C ARG A 132 -23.10 -2.80 4.17
N THR A 133 -23.72 -1.66 4.50
CA THR A 133 -23.71 -1.11 5.85
C THR A 133 -24.29 -2.11 6.85
N SER A 134 -25.50 -2.61 6.61
CA SER A 134 -26.17 -3.57 7.52
C SER A 134 -25.44 -4.91 7.65
N LYS A 135 -24.66 -5.33 6.64
CA LYS A 135 -23.87 -6.58 6.67
C LYS A 135 -22.66 -6.54 7.62
N VAL A 136 -22.08 -5.36 7.84
CA VAL A 136 -20.84 -5.19 8.62
C VAL A 136 -20.99 -4.34 9.87
N PHE A 137 -21.97 -3.43 9.91
CA PHE A 137 -22.33 -2.69 11.12
C PHE A 137 -23.49 -3.41 11.82
N ILE A 138 -23.15 -4.17 12.85
CA ILE A 138 -24.08 -5.04 13.59
C ILE A 138 -24.50 -4.39 14.91
N GLU A 139 -25.62 -4.83 15.46
CA GLU A 139 -26.16 -4.35 16.73
C GLU A 139 -26.48 -5.53 17.64
N ASN A 140 -26.16 -5.38 18.93
CA ASN A 140 -26.54 -6.30 20.01
C ASN A 140 -26.40 -7.80 19.69
N PRO A 141 -25.20 -8.31 19.30
CA PRO A 141 -24.98 -9.76 19.19
C PRO A 141 -25.42 -10.52 20.44
N ALA A 142 -25.80 -11.80 20.32
CA ALA A 142 -26.43 -12.58 21.39
C ALA A 142 -25.67 -12.56 22.73
N TRP A 143 -24.34 -12.59 22.70
CA TRP A 143 -23.48 -12.53 23.88
C TRP A 143 -23.51 -11.16 24.60
N CYS A 144 -24.07 -10.12 24.01
CA CYS A 144 -24.29 -8.84 24.69
C CYS A 144 -25.31 -8.95 25.83
N ALA A 145 -26.16 -9.97 25.81
CA ALA A 145 -27.14 -10.25 26.86
C ALA A 145 -26.55 -11.06 28.04
N TRP A 146 -25.27 -11.44 27.98
CA TRP A 146 -24.62 -12.12 29.10
C TRP A 146 -24.55 -11.20 30.33
N PRO A 147 -24.93 -11.67 31.52
CA PRO A 147 -24.98 -10.85 32.73
C PRO A 147 -23.68 -10.08 33.01
N GLU A 148 -22.53 -10.70 32.71
CA GLU A 148 -21.19 -10.15 32.92
C GLU A 148 -20.84 -9.02 31.95
N LEU A 149 -21.56 -8.92 30.83
CA LEU A 149 -21.35 -7.93 29.76
C LEU A 149 -22.49 -6.92 29.64
N CYS A 150 -23.54 -7.07 30.46
CA CYS A 150 -24.66 -6.15 30.53
C CYS A 150 -24.19 -4.79 31.06
N THR A 151 -24.47 -3.74 30.30
CA THR A 151 -24.23 -2.35 30.73
C THR A 151 -25.36 -1.89 31.65
N GLU A 152 -25.04 -1.10 32.69
CA GLU A 152 -26.03 -0.51 33.62
C GLU A 152 -27.13 0.31 32.92
N LYS A 153 -26.92 0.70 31.66
CA LYS A 153 -27.89 1.35 30.77
C LYS A 153 -28.34 0.42 29.64
N PRO A 154 -29.33 -0.46 29.84
CA PRO A 154 -29.79 -1.44 28.85
C PRO A 154 -30.50 -0.83 27.62
N ALA A 155 -30.77 0.50 27.60
CA ALA A 155 -31.53 1.15 26.54
C ALA A 155 -30.71 1.58 25.31
N GLU A 156 -29.37 1.60 25.38
CA GLU A 156 -28.53 2.01 24.25
C GLU A 156 -28.13 0.80 23.40
N LYS A 157 -28.49 0.83 22.11
CA LYS A 157 -28.07 -0.19 21.14
C LYS A 157 -26.55 -0.20 21.04
N ARG A 158 -25.94 -1.35 21.36
CA ARG A 158 -24.50 -1.58 21.20
C ARG A 158 -24.21 -1.85 19.74
N ARG A 159 -23.65 -0.84 19.07
CA ARG A 159 -23.31 -0.92 17.65
C ARG A 159 -21.83 -1.26 17.47
N MET A 160 -21.55 -2.14 16.53
CA MET A 160 -20.21 -2.70 16.32
C MET A 160 -19.90 -2.83 14.83
N TYR A 161 -18.61 -2.83 14.49
CA TYR A 161 -18.13 -3.01 13.12
C TYR A 161 -17.35 -4.34 13.00
N LYS A 162 -17.79 -5.19 12.08
CA LYS A 162 -17.09 -6.41 11.67
C LYS A 162 -15.96 -6.04 10.72
N THR A 163 -14.73 -6.25 11.17
CA THR A 163 -13.55 -5.81 10.42
C THR A 163 -13.24 -6.68 9.22
N GLY A 164 -13.65 -7.96 9.22
CA GLY A 164 -13.18 -8.99 8.29
C GLY A 164 -11.73 -9.47 8.53
N ASP A 165 -11.04 -8.89 9.52
CA ASP A 165 -9.69 -9.30 9.91
C ASP A 165 -9.75 -10.46 10.90
N LEU A 166 -8.90 -11.47 10.68
CA LEU A 166 -8.77 -12.65 11.53
C LEU A 166 -7.69 -12.40 12.57
N VAL A 167 -8.04 -12.54 13.85
CA VAL A 167 -7.15 -12.33 14.99
C VAL A 167 -7.31 -13.41 16.05
N ALA A 168 -6.33 -13.54 16.93
CA ALA A 168 -6.46 -14.26 18.19
C ALA A 168 -6.13 -13.32 19.36
N ARG A 169 -6.93 -13.40 20.43
CA ARG A 169 -6.66 -12.65 21.67
C ARG A 169 -5.64 -13.41 22.53
N CYS A 170 -4.55 -12.75 22.88
CA CYS A 170 -3.56 -13.24 23.83
C CYS A 170 -4.04 -13.16 25.27
N GLY A 171 -3.40 -13.91 26.18
CA GLY A 171 -3.70 -13.86 27.62
C GLY A 171 -3.42 -12.51 28.27
N ASP A 172 -2.52 -11.71 27.69
CA ASP A 172 -2.22 -10.33 28.11
C ASP A 172 -3.22 -9.30 27.55
N GLY A 173 -4.24 -9.74 26.80
CA GLY A 173 -5.25 -8.89 26.17
C GLY A 173 -4.86 -8.33 24.80
N SER A 174 -3.61 -8.49 24.37
CA SER A 174 -3.15 -8.09 23.03
C SER A 174 -3.75 -8.98 21.93
N LEU A 175 -3.64 -8.55 20.67
CA LEU A 175 -4.21 -9.24 19.52
C LEU A 175 -3.12 -9.65 18.53
N LEU A 176 -3.11 -10.92 18.11
CA LEU A 176 -2.29 -11.41 17.00
C LEU A 176 -3.09 -11.43 15.71
N TYR A 177 -2.57 -10.82 14.65
CA TYR A 177 -3.20 -10.77 13.34
C TYR A 177 -2.79 -11.96 12.44
N PHE A 178 -3.79 -12.57 11.78
CA PHE A 178 -3.63 -13.76 10.93
C PHE A 178 -4.04 -13.55 9.47
N GLY A 179 -4.60 -12.39 9.12
CA GLY A 179 -5.00 -12.07 7.74
C GLY A 179 -6.46 -11.61 7.66
N ARG A 180 -7.04 -11.72 6.47
CA ARG A 180 -8.44 -11.38 6.20
C ARG A 180 -9.25 -12.61 5.82
N LYS A 181 -10.54 -12.58 6.13
CA LYS A 181 -11.50 -13.61 5.72
C LYS A 181 -12.07 -13.38 4.31
N ASP A 182 -11.95 -12.16 3.80
CA ASP A 182 -12.46 -11.74 2.50
C ASP A 182 -11.33 -11.47 1.49
N MET A 183 -11.68 -10.96 0.31
CA MET A 183 -10.76 -10.69 -0.80
C MET A 183 -10.06 -9.32 -0.71
N GLN A 184 -10.10 -8.68 0.46
CA GLN A 184 -9.47 -7.38 0.62
C GLN A 184 -7.99 -7.55 0.86
N VAL A 185 -7.20 -6.79 0.12
CA VAL A 185 -5.75 -6.85 0.19
C VAL A 185 -5.19 -5.46 0.42
N LYS A 186 -4.00 -5.41 1.00
CA LYS A 186 -3.21 -4.19 1.13
C LYS A 186 -2.02 -4.29 0.20
N LEU A 187 -1.91 -3.34 -0.72
CA LEU A 187 -0.77 -3.21 -1.63
C LEU A 187 -0.18 -1.82 -1.46
N ARG A 188 1.06 -1.75 -0.94
CA ARG A 188 1.79 -0.49 -0.70
C ARG A 188 0.97 0.51 0.13
N GLY A 189 0.31 0.00 1.18
CA GLY A 189 -0.50 0.77 2.13
C GLY A 189 -1.90 1.12 1.65
N GLN A 190 -2.25 0.77 0.41
CA GLN A 190 -3.58 1.01 -0.14
C GLN A 190 -4.47 -0.21 0.04
N ARG A 191 -5.67 -0.03 0.60
CA ARG A 191 -6.71 -1.07 0.66
C ARG A 191 -7.31 -1.24 -0.73
N ILE A 192 -7.34 -2.46 -1.22
CA ILE A 192 -7.83 -2.82 -2.54
C ILE A 192 -8.89 -3.92 -2.39
N GLU A 193 -10.07 -3.66 -2.96
CA GLU A 193 -11.14 -4.65 -3.13
C GLU A 193 -10.91 -5.38 -4.45
N LEU A 194 -10.33 -6.59 -4.42
CA LEU A 194 -10.02 -7.34 -5.65
C LEU A 194 -11.28 -7.60 -6.50
N GLY A 195 -12.42 -7.84 -5.85
CA GLY A 195 -13.70 -8.08 -6.52
C GLY A 195 -14.23 -6.86 -7.29
N ASP A 196 -13.89 -5.65 -6.86
CA ASP A 196 -14.28 -4.43 -7.56
C ASP A 196 -13.51 -4.28 -8.89
N ILE A 197 -12.21 -4.56 -8.86
CA ILE A 197 -11.37 -4.62 -10.06
C ILE A 197 -11.87 -5.70 -11.01
N GLU A 198 -12.16 -6.90 -10.49
CA GLU A 198 -12.71 -8.01 -11.28
C GLU A 198 -14.02 -7.61 -11.96
N THR A 199 -14.92 -6.92 -11.25
CA THR A 199 -16.22 -6.48 -11.78
C THR A 199 -16.05 -5.52 -12.96
N HIS A 200 -15.19 -4.50 -12.80
CA HIS A 200 -14.92 -3.52 -13.84
C HIS A 200 -14.21 -4.15 -15.05
N LEU A 201 -13.21 -5.01 -14.81
CA LEU A 201 -12.52 -5.71 -15.90
C LEU A 201 -13.47 -6.64 -16.68
N LYS A 202 -14.35 -7.37 -15.99
CA LYS A 202 -15.35 -8.23 -16.64
C LYS A 202 -16.27 -7.42 -17.55
N ALA A 203 -16.74 -6.26 -17.08
CA ALA A 203 -17.57 -5.36 -17.88
C ALA A 203 -16.82 -4.79 -19.10
N ILE A 204 -15.51 -4.57 -18.99
CA ILE A 204 -14.67 -3.98 -20.05
C ILE A 204 -14.30 -5.02 -21.12
N LEU A 205 -13.89 -6.22 -20.68
CA LEU A 205 -13.29 -7.26 -21.50
C LEU A 205 -14.28 -8.33 -21.96
N ALA A 206 -15.44 -8.45 -21.30
CA ALA A 206 -16.47 -9.45 -21.57
C ALA A 206 -15.95 -10.91 -21.53
N VAL A 207 -14.99 -11.20 -20.65
CA VAL A 207 -14.42 -12.53 -20.42
C VAL A 207 -14.39 -12.85 -18.92
N ASP A 208 -14.37 -14.14 -18.57
CA ASP A 208 -14.14 -14.52 -17.18
C ASP A 208 -12.68 -14.26 -16.79
N LEU A 209 -12.50 -13.86 -15.54
CA LEU A 209 -11.19 -13.48 -15.00
C LEU A 209 -11.20 -13.50 -13.48
N ALA A 210 -10.00 -13.54 -12.91
CA ALA A 210 -9.75 -13.37 -11.49
C ALA A 210 -8.58 -12.40 -11.29
N VAL A 211 -8.61 -11.60 -10.22
CA VAL A 211 -7.52 -10.69 -9.88
C VAL A 211 -6.95 -11.10 -8.53
N GLU A 212 -5.63 -11.13 -8.44
CA GLU A 212 -4.90 -11.51 -7.24
C GLU A 212 -3.70 -10.59 -6.99
N VAL A 213 -3.30 -10.50 -5.73
CA VAL A 213 -1.97 -9.98 -5.36
C VAL A 213 -1.07 -11.16 -5.05
N GLY A 214 0.12 -11.16 -5.62
CA GLY A 214 1.13 -12.19 -5.36
C GLY A 214 2.54 -11.63 -5.37
N VAL A 215 3.48 -12.45 -4.90
CA VAL A 215 4.91 -12.17 -4.90
C VAL A 215 5.58 -13.11 -5.91
N PRO A 216 6.35 -12.60 -6.88
CA PRO A 216 7.10 -13.43 -7.83
C PRO A 216 8.11 -14.35 -7.15
N ARG A 217 8.55 -15.39 -7.85
CA ARG A 217 9.60 -16.30 -7.41
C ARG A 217 10.88 -15.53 -7.03
N GLY A 218 11.35 -15.74 -5.79
CA GLY A 218 12.54 -15.09 -5.25
C GLY A 218 12.37 -13.60 -4.90
N GLY A 219 11.15 -13.07 -5.03
CA GLY A 219 10.81 -11.70 -4.64
C GLY A 219 10.45 -11.57 -3.16
N GLY A 220 10.53 -10.34 -2.65
CA GLY A 220 10.10 -9.99 -1.29
C GLY A 220 8.74 -9.28 -1.27
N ASP A 221 8.34 -8.78 -0.09
CA ASP A 221 7.10 -8.00 0.06
C ASP A 221 7.06 -6.76 -0.84
N GLU A 222 8.25 -6.20 -1.13
CA GLU A 222 8.41 -5.05 -2.05
C GLU A 222 8.08 -5.38 -3.52
N ASP A 223 8.14 -6.67 -3.90
CA ASP A 223 7.83 -7.14 -5.25
C ASP A 223 6.37 -7.59 -5.41
N LYS A 224 5.54 -7.40 -4.37
CA LYS A 224 4.09 -7.65 -4.47
C LYS A 224 3.50 -6.89 -5.64
N MET A 225 2.70 -7.59 -6.44
CA MET A 225 2.08 -7.04 -7.63
C MET A 225 0.64 -7.52 -7.81
N LEU A 226 -0.16 -6.67 -8.43
CA LEU A 226 -1.55 -6.95 -8.79
C LEU A 226 -1.59 -7.58 -10.19
N VAL A 227 -2.08 -8.82 -10.26
CA VAL A 227 -2.11 -9.64 -11.48
C VAL A 227 -3.55 -9.99 -11.81
N ALA A 228 -3.96 -9.74 -13.05
CA ALA A 228 -5.24 -10.17 -13.59
C ALA A 228 -5.04 -11.44 -14.43
N PHE A 229 -5.69 -12.53 -14.05
CA PHE A 229 -5.75 -13.77 -14.81
C PHE A 229 -6.95 -13.74 -15.74
N VAL A 230 -6.71 -13.74 -17.04
CA VAL A 230 -7.73 -13.59 -18.09
C VAL A 230 -8.01 -14.94 -18.73
N CYS A 231 -9.25 -15.43 -18.64
CA CYS A 231 -9.64 -16.72 -19.21
C CYS A 231 -9.91 -16.59 -20.72
N LEU A 232 -9.12 -17.28 -21.55
CA LEU A 232 -9.20 -17.22 -23.01
C LEU A 232 -9.49 -18.58 -23.68
N GLY A 233 -9.61 -19.68 -22.92
CA GLY A 233 -9.99 -21.00 -23.46
C GLY A 233 -11.50 -21.29 -23.43
N SER A 234 -11.93 -22.38 -24.09
CA SER A 234 -13.23 -23.01 -23.79
C SER A 234 -13.10 -23.80 -22.47
N GLN A 235 -14.17 -23.86 -21.67
CA GLN A 235 -14.14 -24.40 -20.29
C GLN A 235 -13.92 -25.93 -20.17
N SER A 236 -13.24 -26.58 -21.12
CA SER A 236 -13.27 -28.06 -21.25
C SER A 236 -11.96 -28.80 -20.91
N SER A 237 -10.96 -28.18 -20.26
CA SER A 237 -9.84 -28.96 -19.71
C SER A 237 -9.09 -28.31 -18.54
N VAL A 238 -8.61 -29.18 -17.66
CA VAL A 238 -7.73 -28.89 -16.51
C VAL A 238 -6.35 -28.46 -17.04
N PRO A 239 -5.76 -27.35 -16.58
CA PRO A 239 -4.43 -26.94 -17.04
C PRO A 239 -3.34 -27.75 -16.33
N THR A 240 -2.56 -28.52 -17.08
CA THR A 240 -1.33 -29.18 -16.58
C THR A 240 -0.07 -28.36 -16.88
N ASP A 241 -0.16 -27.35 -17.75
CA ASP A 241 1.00 -26.53 -18.11
C ASP A 241 0.63 -25.06 -18.28
N LEU A 242 1.36 -24.19 -17.57
CA LEU A 242 1.26 -22.73 -17.68
C LEU A 242 2.25 -22.19 -18.72
N THR A 243 2.98 -23.08 -19.40
CA THR A 243 3.96 -22.74 -20.42
C THR A 243 3.54 -23.25 -21.79
N LEU A 244 3.80 -22.43 -22.81
CA LEU A 244 3.28 -22.45 -24.19
C LEU A 244 1.84 -21.93 -24.34
N VAL A 245 1.70 -20.64 -24.06
CA VAL A 245 0.65 -19.81 -24.67
C VAL A 245 1.04 -19.62 -26.13
N ASP A 246 0.20 -20.06 -27.05
CA ASP A 246 0.43 -19.88 -28.49
C ASP A 246 0.37 -18.39 -28.88
N ALA A 247 1.02 -18.03 -30.00
CA ALA A 247 1.04 -16.65 -30.50
C ALA A 247 -0.38 -16.09 -30.74
N GLU A 248 -1.36 -16.98 -30.98
CA GLU A 248 -2.76 -16.65 -31.16
C GLU A 248 -3.41 -16.14 -29.86
N VAL A 249 -3.25 -16.85 -28.73
CA VAL A 249 -3.75 -16.41 -27.42
C VAL A 249 -3.07 -15.10 -27.00
N GLN A 250 -1.79 -14.92 -27.30
CA GLN A 250 -1.10 -13.65 -27.04
C GLN A 250 -1.69 -12.49 -27.87
N ALA A 251 -1.93 -12.69 -29.17
CA ALA A 251 -2.55 -11.70 -30.05
C ALA A 251 -3.99 -11.38 -29.62
N ARG A 252 -4.74 -12.39 -29.18
CA ARG A 252 -6.11 -12.23 -28.67
C ARG A 252 -6.13 -11.44 -27.36
N LEU A 253 -5.25 -11.76 -26.40
CA LEU A 253 -5.10 -10.99 -25.18
C LEU A 253 -4.72 -9.53 -25.49
N HIS A 254 -3.76 -9.32 -26.40
CA HIS A 254 -3.38 -7.98 -26.83
C HIS A 254 -4.58 -7.19 -27.34
N THR A 255 -5.39 -7.79 -28.21
CA THR A 255 -6.58 -7.16 -28.80
C THR A 255 -7.60 -6.79 -27.74
N LEU A 256 -7.82 -7.67 -26.76
CA LEU A 256 -8.74 -7.41 -25.64
C LEU A 256 -8.28 -6.27 -24.73
N LEU A 257 -6.97 -6.15 -24.51
CA LEU A 257 -6.42 -5.15 -23.59
C LEU A 257 -6.23 -3.77 -24.22
N VAL A 258 -6.52 -3.59 -25.51
CA VAL A 258 -6.50 -2.27 -26.15
C VAL A 258 -7.41 -1.31 -25.39
N ASN A 259 -6.86 -0.17 -24.97
CA ASN A 259 -7.52 0.88 -24.18
C ASN A 259 -8.15 0.42 -22.84
N CYS A 260 -7.88 -0.81 -22.38
CA CYS A 260 -8.42 -1.33 -21.12
C CYS A 260 -7.97 -0.49 -19.91
N GLU A 261 -6.69 -0.11 -19.87
CA GLU A 261 -6.13 0.72 -18.79
C GLU A 261 -6.82 2.09 -18.71
N GLU A 262 -7.10 2.72 -19.85
CA GLU A 262 -7.75 4.04 -19.92
C GLU A 262 -9.19 3.96 -19.41
N ARG A 263 -9.94 2.96 -19.88
CA ARG A 263 -11.31 2.68 -19.43
C ARG A 263 -11.38 2.33 -17.94
N LEU A 264 -10.40 1.60 -17.41
CA LEU A 264 -10.30 1.33 -15.98
C LEU A 264 -9.94 2.58 -15.18
N ALA A 265 -9.02 3.42 -15.67
CA ALA A 265 -8.58 4.64 -14.99
C ALA A 265 -9.69 5.71 -14.88
N GLU A 266 -10.76 5.62 -15.67
CA GLU A 266 -11.97 6.44 -15.52
C GLU A 266 -12.84 6.04 -14.33
N LYS A 267 -12.74 4.79 -13.87
CA LYS A 267 -13.60 4.22 -12.82
C LYS A 267 -12.84 3.94 -11.52
N LEU A 268 -11.59 3.55 -11.63
CA LEU A 268 -10.74 3.11 -10.53
C LEU A 268 -9.51 4.01 -10.38
N ALA A 269 -9.04 4.12 -9.14
CA ALA A 269 -7.77 4.79 -8.88
C ALA A 269 -6.60 4.00 -9.50
N ARG A 270 -5.56 4.71 -9.99
CA ARG A 270 -4.42 4.10 -10.69
C ARG A 270 -3.74 2.94 -9.96
N TYR A 271 -3.70 2.95 -8.63
CA TYR A 271 -3.08 1.88 -7.84
C TYR A 271 -3.89 0.56 -7.84
N MET A 272 -5.16 0.60 -8.28
CA MET A 272 -6.03 -0.56 -8.42
C MET A 272 -5.95 -1.20 -9.81
N LEU A 273 -5.16 -0.63 -10.73
CA LEU A 273 -5.01 -1.19 -12.08
C LEU A 273 -3.97 -2.32 -12.05
N PRO A 274 -4.31 -3.52 -12.54
CA PRO A 274 -3.35 -4.62 -12.63
C PRO A 274 -2.13 -4.25 -13.46
N SER A 275 -0.96 -4.65 -12.98
CA SER A 275 0.31 -4.45 -13.70
C SER A 275 0.54 -5.56 -14.72
N VAL A 276 0.03 -6.77 -14.48
CA VAL A 276 0.21 -7.92 -15.36
C VAL A 276 -1.13 -8.55 -15.69
N TYR A 277 -1.29 -8.96 -16.95
CA TYR A 277 -2.46 -9.69 -17.44
C TYR A 277 -2.00 -11.06 -17.94
N LEU A 278 -2.16 -12.09 -17.11
CA LEU A 278 -1.77 -13.45 -17.45
C LEU A 278 -2.93 -14.17 -18.15
N PRO A 279 -2.77 -14.65 -19.39
CA PRO A 279 -3.78 -15.46 -20.03
C PRO A 279 -3.80 -16.87 -19.43
N LEU A 280 -4.99 -17.37 -19.12
CA LEU A 280 -5.22 -18.76 -18.74
C LEU A 280 -6.23 -19.40 -19.69
N ARG A 281 -6.09 -20.71 -19.94
CA ARG A 281 -7.12 -21.46 -20.67
C ARG A 281 -8.39 -21.59 -19.83
N THR A 282 -8.25 -21.90 -18.55
CA THR A 282 -9.34 -22.00 -17.58
C THR A 282 -8.91 -21.42 -16.23
N LEU A 283 -9.86 -20.88 -15.46
CA LEU A 283 -9.60 -20.43 -14.10
C LEU A 283 -9.61 -21.63 -13.14
N PRO A 284 -8.61 -21.77 -12.25
CA PRO A 284 -8.59 -22.88 -11.31
C PRO A 284 -9.73 -22.73 -10.29
N VAL A 285 -10.37 -23.85 -9.98
CA VAL A 285 -11.44 -23.95 -8.97
C VAL A 285 -11.09 -25.03 -7.93
N THR A 286 -11.53 -24.84 -6.70
CA THR A 286 -11.43 -25.82 -5.62
C THR A 286 -12.43 -26.96 -5.83
N THR A 287 -12.30 -28.02 -5.05
CA THR A 287 -13.27 -29.14 -5.01
C THR A 287 -14.70 -28.69 -4.66
N SER A 288 -14.85 -27.52 -4.03
CA SER A 288 -16.15 -26.92 -3.72
C SER A 288 -16.71 -26.05 -4.87
N GLY A 289 -16.08 -26.05 -6.05
CA GLY A 289 -16.48 -25.23 -7.20
C GLY A 289 -16.22 -23.72 -7.05
N LYS A 290 -15.48 -23.30 -6.01
CA LYS A 290 -15.10 -21.90 -5.80
C LYS A 290 -13.77 -21.62 -6.48
N ARG A 291 -13.47 -20.38 -6.86
CA ARG A 291 -12.16 -20.01 -7.44
C ARG A 291 -11.00 -20.38 -6.50
N ASP A 292 -10.02 -21.12 -7.01
CA ASP A 292 -8.81 -21.46 -6.27
C ASP A 292 -7.80 -20.31 -6.32
N ARG A 293 -8.05 -19.30 -5.48
CA ARG A 293 -7.18 -18.13 -5.32
C ARG A 293 -5.77 -18.51 -4.84
N ARG A 294 -5.65 -19.55 -4.00
CA ARG A 294 -4.34 -20.07 -3.58
C ARG A 294 -3.59 -20.71 -4.74
N GLY A 295 -4.30 -21.37 -5.66
CA GLY A 295 -3.78 -21.80 -6.96
C GLY A 295 -3.21 -20.64 -7.75
N LEU A 296 -3.99 -19.57 -7.95
CA LEU A 296 -3.54 -18.37 -8.66
C LEU A 296 -2.30 -17.71 -8.01
N GLN A 297 -2.26 -17.60 -6.69
CA GLN A 297 -1.09 -17.08 -5.98
C GLN A 297 0.15 -17.97 -6.15
N ARG A 298 -0.02 -19.30 -6.16
CA ARG A 298 1.07 -20.24 -6.47
C ARG A 298 1.61 -20.06 -7.88
N ILE A 299 0.74 -19.74 -8.86
CA ILE A 299 1.19 -19.42 -10.23
C ILE A 299 2.13 -18.22 -10.21
N ILE A 300 1.74 -17.12 -9.56
CA ILE A 300 2.59 -15.93 -9.43
C ILE A 300 3.92 -16.28 -8.76
N ALA A 301 3.88 -17.03 -7.66
CA ALA A 301 5.07 -17.44 -6.91
C ALA A 301 5.99 -18.42 -7.66
N SER A 302 5.50 -19.06 -8.72
CA SER A 302 6.29 -19.98 -9.54
C SER A 302 7.10 -19.27 -10.63
N LEU A 303 6.69 -18.07 -11.03
CA LEU A 303 7.28 -17.28 -12.11
C LEU A 303 8.24 -16.21 -11.57
N HIS A 304 9.38 -16.02 -12.23
CA HIS A 304 10.25 -14.88 -11.98
C HIS A 304 9.57 -13.57 -12.39
N LYS A 305 9.98 -12.47 -11.77
CA LYS A 305 9.42 -11.13 -12.04
C LYS A 305 9.51 -10.76 -13.52
N GLN A 306 10.60 -11.09 -14.20
CA GLN A 306 10.78 -10.81 -15.63
C GLN A 306 9.80 -11.60 -16.51
N GLU A 307 9.50 -12.85 -16.16
CA GLU A 307 8.51 -13.67 -16.88
C GLU A 307 7.11 -13.08 -16.74
N LEU A 308 6.75 -12.60 -15.55
CA LEU A 308 5.48 -11.90 -15.32
C LEU A 308 5.41 -10.57 -16.08
N LEU A 309 6.50 -9.80 -16.11
CA LEU A 309 6.57 -8.53 -16.83
C LEU A 309 6.58 -8.70 -18.35
N ALA A 310 6.93 -9.89 -18.88
CA ALA A 310 6.72 -10.20 -20.30
C ALA A 310 5.23 -10.19 -20.69
N TRP A 311 4.35 -10.45 -19.72
CA TRP A 311 2.90 -10.34 -19.83
C TRP A 311 2.36 -8.99 -19.36
N HIS A 312 3.25 -8.02 -19.17
CA HIS A 312 2.84 -6.64 -19.05
C HIS A 312 2.25 -6.19 -20.39
N ARG A 313 1.29 -5.25 -20.35
CA ARG A 313 0.64 -4.59 -21.49
C ARG A 313 1.53 -4.59 -22.75
N PRO A 314 1.08 -5.14 -23.88
CA PRO A 314 1.86 -5.03 -25.10
C PRO A 314 2.00 -3.57 -25.49
N SER A 315 3.24 -3.14 -25.72
CA SER A 315 3.51 -1.85 -26.34
C SER A 315 3.22 -1.99 -27.83
N ALA A 316 2.40 -1.09 -28.38
CA ALA A 316 2.24 -0.94 -29.83
C ALA A 316 3.56 -0.59 -30.55
N LYS A 317 4.66 -0.38 -29.80
CA LYS A 317 6.02 -0.26 -30.32
C LYS A 317 6.92 -1.26 -29.61
N GLY A 318 7.05 -2.45 -30.19
CA GLY A 318 8.26 -3.26 -30.06
C GLY A 318 9.38 -2.58 -30.84
N SER A 319 9.82 -1.40 -30.41
CA SER A 319 11.03 -0.82 -30.98
C SER A 319 12.19 -1.33 -30.13
N LYS A 320 13.08 -2.12 -30.74
CA LYS A 320 14.50 -1.98 -30.45
C LYS A 320 14.84 -0.52 -30.69
N GLY A 321 14.63 0.31 -29.66
CA GLY A 321 14.93 1.73 -29.72
C GLY A 321 16.43 1.88 -29.95
N ARG A 322 16.86 3.06 -30.38
CA ARG A 322 18.29 3.34 -30.45
C ARG A 322 18.92 3.06 -29.07
N PRO A 323 20.16 2.56 -29.01
CA PRO A 323 20.82 2.31 -27.74
C PRO A 323 20.95 3.61 -26.93
N ILE A 324 21.10 3.45 -25.61
CA ILE A 324 21.42 4.53 -24.68
C ILE A 324 22.88 4.94 -24.91
N VAL A 325 23.10 6.12 -25.48
CA VAL A 325 24.44 6.57 -25.91
C VAL A 325 24.93 7.76 -25.09
N THR A 326 24.07 8.75 -24.86
CA THR A 326 24.51 10.02 -24.25
C THR A 326 24.73 9.90 -22.74
N ASP A 327 25.57 10.76 -22.18
CA ASP A 327 25.87 10.75 -20.74
C ASP A 327 24.61 10.95 -19.88
N MET A 328 23.68 11.80 -20.32
CA MET A 328 22.43 12.01 -19.60
C MET A 328 21.50 10.79 -19.68
N GLU A 329 21.43 10.14 -20.86
CA GLU A 329 20.68 8.89 -21.02
C GLU A 329 21.23 7.81 -20.08
N LYS A 330 22.55 7.60 -20.07
CA LYS A 330 23.21 6.64 -19.18
C LYS A 330 22.95 6.93 -17.71
N ARG A 331 23.01 8.21 -17.31
CA ARG A 331 22.75 8.62 -15.93
C ARG A 331 21.31 8.30 -15.51
N VAL A 332 20.30 8.72 -16.27
CA VAL A 332 18.89 8.46 -15.91
C VAL A 332 18.56 6.97 -15.98
N ALA A 333 19.03 6.27 -17.02
CA ALA A 333 18.84 4.83 -17.17
C ALA A 333 19.46 4.04 -16.00
N SER A 334 20.66 4.43 -15.53
CA SER A 334 21.30 3.76 -14.38
C SER A 334 20.45 3.82 -13.10
N LEU A 335 19.67 4.89 -12.91
CA LEU A 335 18.76 5.01 -11.77
C LEU A 335 17.59 4.04 -11.89
N TRP A 336 17.03 3.89 -13.10
CA TRP A 336 16.00 2.89 -13.38
C TRP A 336 16.54 1.48 -13.17
N CYS A 337 17.69 1.14 -13.76
CA CYS A 337 18.33 -0.16 -13.62
C CYS A 337 18.52 -0.54 -12.15
N LYS A 338 19.06 0.37 -11.34
CA LYS A 338 19.31 0.15 -9.92
C LYS A 338 18.03 -0.11 -9.12
N VAL A 339 16.93 0.57 -9.44
CA VAL A 339 15.67 0.46 -8.69
C VAL A 339 14.80 -0.70 -9.19
N LEU A 340 14.71 -0.88 -10.50
CA LEU A 340 13.89 -1.91 -11.14
C LEU A 340 14.60 -3.27 -11.17
N LYS A 341 15.90 -3.31 -10.86
CA LYS A 341 16.77 -4.51 -10.90
C LYS A 341 16.77 -5.12 -12.32
N ILE A 342 17.00 -4.26 -13.32
CA ILE A 342 17.07 -4.62 -14.74
C ILE A 342 18.40 -4.14 -15.32
N GLU A 343 18.90 -4.82 -16.33
CA GLU A 343 20.12 -4.44 -17.03
C GLU A 343 19.86 -3.30 -18.02
N VAL A 344 20.90 -2.52 -18.34
CA VAL A 344 20.76 -1.35 -19.21
C VAL A 344 20.50 -1.75 -20.67
N GLU A 345 20.98 -2.94 -21.06
CA GLU A 345 20.79 -3.54 -22.37
C GLU A 345 19.32 -3.89 -22.64
N ASP A 346 18.53 -4.12 -21.58
CA ASP A 346 17.11 -4.43 -21.66
C ASP A 346 16.22 -3.17 -21.75
N LEU A 347 16.81 -1.99 -21.60
CA LEU A 347 16.13 -0.70 -21.63
C LEU A 347 16.18 -0.02 -23.00
N SER A 348 15.06 0.58 -23.35
CA SER A 348 14.84 1.43 -24.51
C SER A 348 14.37 2.81 -24.05
N LEU A 349 14.69 3.85 -24.82
CA LEU A 349 14.27 5.22 -24.53
C LEU A 349 12.74 5.39 -24.53
N GLU A 350 12.02 4.54 -25.24
CA GLU A 350 10.55 4.56 -25.31
C GLU A 350 9.90 3.72 -24.21
N ASP A 351 10.70 3.14 -23.30
CA ASP A 351 10.16 2.35 -22.21
C ASP A 351 9.38 3.21 -21.23
N ASP A 352 8.24 2.66 -20.83
CA ASP A 352 7.40 3.21 -19.77
C ASP A 352 7.81 2.59 -18.42
N PHE A 353 8.03 3.44 -17.43
CA PHE A 353 8.50 3.09 -16.09
C PHE A 353 7.61 2.05 -15.42
N VAL A 354 6.30 2.23 -15.52
CA VAL A 354 5.33 1.31 -14.92
C VAL A 354 5.32 0.00 -15.69
N LYS A 355 5.43 0.05 -17.02
CA LYS A 355 5.51 -1.14 -17.86
C LYS A 355 6.74 -2.01 -17.59
N ARG A 356 7.85 -1.40 -17.16
CA ARG A 356 9.05 -2.11 -16.72
C ARG A 356 8.99 -2.56 -15.25
N GLY A 357 7.80 -2.56 -14.64
CA GLY A 357 7.57 -3.01 -13.27
C GLY A 357 7.75 -1.93 -12.21
N GLY A 358 7.87 -0.66 -12.62
CA GLY A 358 7.91 0.47 -11.72
C GLY A 358 6.56 0.77 -11.08
N ASP A 359 6.59 1.22 -9.85
CA ASP A 359 5.41 1.63 -9.10
C ASP A 359 5.64 2.97 -8.40
N SER A 360 4.70 3.40 -7.56
CA SER A 360 4.85 4.66 -6.81
C SER A 360 6.04 4.62 -5.85
N LEU A 361 6.33 3.47 -5.27
CA LEU A 361 7.41 3.21 -4.32
C LEU A 361 8.76 3.26 -5.05
N ALA A 362 8.92 2.58 -6.18
CA ALA A 362 10.06 2.63 -7.08
C ALA A 362 10.29 4.03 -7.64
N ALA A 363 9.23 4.75 -8.06
CA ALA A 363 9.36 6.12 -8.54
C ALA A 363 9.89 7.07 -7.45
N MET A 364 9.50 6.85 -6.18
CA MET A 364 10.08 7.59 -5.06
C MET A 364 11.57 7.24 -4.86
N LYS A 365 11.96 5.96 -4.94
CA LYS A 365 13.38 5.54 -4.89
C LYS A 365 14.20 6.22 -6.00
N VAL A 366 13.71 6.18 -7.26
CA VAL A 366 14.39 6.81 -8.40
C VAL A 366 14.52 8.32 -8.19
N ALA A 367 13.48 9.01 -7.72
CA ALA A 367 13.54 10.44 -7.45
C ALA A 367 14.57 10.80 -6.37
N ASN A 368 14.67 9.99 -5.31
CA ASN A 368 15.67 10.19 -4.26
C ASN A 368 17.10 10.00 -4.81
N LEU A 369 17.35 8.91 -5.55
CA LEU A 369 18.65 8.66 -6.18
C LEU A 369 19.01 9.73 -7.22
N ALA A 370 18.04 10.22 -7.99
CA ALA A 370 18.24 11.31 -8.93
C ALA A 370 18.72 12.58 -8.22
N LYS A 371 18.08 12.92 -7.09
CA LYS A 371 18.46 14.05 -6.26
C LYS A 371 19.90 13.90 -5.74
N GLU A 372 20.28 12.73 -5.24
CA GLU A 372 21.65 12.43 -4.78
C GLU A 372 22.67 12.56 -5.92
N ALA A 373 22.29 12.17 -7.14
CA ALA A 373 23.09 12.33 -8.35
C ALA A 373 23.07 13.74 -8.95
N GLY A 374 22.46 14.73 -8.28
CA GLY A 374 22.35 16.12 -8.76
C GLY A 374 21.42 16.31 -9.96
N LEU A 375 20.55 15.34 -10.25
CA LEU A 375 19.58 15.38 -11.35
C LEU A 375 18.24 15.95 -10.88
N ARG A 376 17.66 16.82 -11.70
CA ARG A 376 16.32 17.38 -11.47
C ARG A 376 15.24 16.45 -12.02
N LEU A 377 15.01 15.34 -11.32
CA LEU A 377 13.94 14.40 -11.66
C LEU A 377 13.10 14.11 -10.41
N THR A 378 11.82 14.45 -10.45
CA THR A 378 10.92 14.30 -9.30
C THR A 378 10.01 13.08 -9.40
N PHE A 379 9.41 12.65 -8.27
CA PHE A 379 8.36 11.63 -8.28
C PHE A 379 7.21 11.99 -9.24
N ARG A 380 6.83 13.27 -9.30
CA ARG A 380 5.79 13.74 -10.20
C ARG A 380 6.21 13.56 -11.66
N ASP A 381 7.47 13.84 -11.98
CA ASP A 381 7.99 13.69 -13.33
C ASP A 381 7.92 12.23 -13.78
N ILE A 382 8.38 11.31 -12.92
CA ILE A 382 8.46 9.86 -13.22
C ILE A 382 7.08 9.20 -13.27
N TYR A 383 6.21 9.51 -12.31
CA TYR A 383 4.99 8.72 -12.08
C TYR A 383 3.71 9.39 -12.56
N ARG A 384 3.69 10.72 -12.69
CA ARG A 384 2.46 11.48 -13.04
C ARG A 384 2.55 12.22 -14.37
N ARG A 385 3.72 12.71 -14.75
CA ARG A 385 3.90 13.59 -15.91
C ARG A 385 4.35 12.82 -17.14
N SER A 386 5.50 12.14 -17.07
CA SER A 386 5.92 11.22 -18.11
C SER A 386 6.52 9.94 -17.54
N ARG A 387 5.88 8.84 -17.91
CA ARG A 387 6.34 7.50 -17.60
C ARG A 387 7.46 7.06 -18.55
N VAL A 388 7.70 7.78 -19.67
CA VAL A 388 8.64 7.36 -20.71
C VAL A 388 10.06 7.82 -20.38
N LEU A 389 11.05 6.95 -20.56
CA LEU A 389 12.45 7.24 -20.24
C LEU A 389 13.00 8.46 -21.00
N SER A 390 12.72 8.58 -22.31
CA SER A 390 13.15 9.70 -23.16
C SER A 390 12.65 11.05 -22.66
N ASP A 391 11.37 11.13 -22.29
CA ASP A 391 10.78 12.35 -21.73
C ASP A 391 11.42 12.74 -20.40
N GLN A 392 11.74 11.76 -19.54
CA GLN A 392 12.40 12.01 -18.26
C GLN A 392 13.83 12.55 -18.45
N ILE A 393 14.53 12.05 -19.47
CA ILE A 393 15.84 12.58 -19.88
C ILE A 393 15.70 14.02 -20.38
N GLU A 394 14.69 14.31 -21.20
CA GLU A 394 14.43 15.66 -21.70
C GLU A 394 14.14 16.65 -20.55
N LEU A 395 13.40 16.22 -19.53
CA LEU A 395 13.16 17.00 -18.31
C LEU A 395 14.46 17.31 -17.56
N CYS A 396 15.37 16.32 -17.46
CA CYS A 396 16.69 16.54 -16.86
C CYS A 396 17.51 17.56 -17.66
N LEU A 397 17.52 17.45 -18.99
CA LEU A 397 18.25 18.37 -19.88
C LEU A 397 17.72 19.81 -19.78
N LYS A 398 16.39 20.01 -19.80
CA LYS A 398 15.75 21.31 -19.58
C LYS A 398 16.09 21.88 -18.19
N GLY A 399 16.16 21.01 -17.18
CA GLY A 399 16.57 21.35 -15.83
C GLY A 399 18.00 21.88 -15.76
N VAL A 400 18.95 21.28 -16.49
CA VAL A 400 20.35 21.69 -16.55
C VAL A 400 20.52 23.02 -17.29
N ALA A 401 19.85 23.21 -18.43
CA ALA A 401 19.91 24.46 -19.21
C ALA A 401 19.47 25.70 -18.40
N ASN A 402 18.43 25.58 -17.58
CA ASN A 402 17.97 26.66 -16.71
C ASN A 402 18.95 26.97 -15.56
N THR A 403 19.71 25.98 -15.07
CA THR A 403 20.70 26.20 -14.01
C THR A 403 21.89 26.99 -14.54
N ASN A 404 22.37 26.67 -15.75
CA ASN A 404 23.48 27.38 -16.39
C ASN A 404 23.14 28.85 -16.74
N ASN A 405 21.88 29.15 -17.04
CA ASN A 405 21.43 30.53 -17.24
C ASN A 405 21.34 31.34 -15.94
N THR A 406 21.11 30.68 -14.79
CA THR A 406 21.01 31.37 -13.50
C THR A 406 22.41 31.72 -12.94
N THR A 407 23.42 30.90 -13.23
CA THR A 407 24.82 31.15 -12.80
C THR A 407 25.44 32.38 -13.49
N ARG A 408 24.88 32.84 -14.63
CA ARG A 408 25.30 34.07 -15.32
C ARG A 408 24.75 35.37 -14.71
N MET A 409 23.87 35.29 -13.69
CA MET A 409 23.35 36.47 -12.97
C MET A 409 23.61 36.36 -11.47
N THR A 410 24.88 36.34 -11.05
CA THR A 410 25.22 36.61 -9.64
C THR A 410 25.50 38.10 -9.46
N ARG A 411 24.50 38.83 -8.93
CA ARG A 411 24.67 40.18 -8.36
C ARG A 411 24.79 40.04 -6.84
N ALA A 412 25.76 40.74 -6.26
CA ALA A 412 26.21 40.66 -4.87
C ALA A 412 25.09 40.72 -3.80
N PRO A 413 25.30 40.12 -2.60
CA PRO A 413 24.26 40.04 -1.57
C PRO A 413 24.01 41.42 -0.94
N ARG A 414 22.74 41.82 -0.89
CA ARG A 414 22.29 43.02 -0.18
C ARG A 414 22.05 42.66 1.29
N ALA A 415 22.61 43.46 2.18
CA ALA A 415 22.62 43.28 3.63
C ALA A 415 21.22 43.01 4.25
N ALA A 416 21.20 42.13 5.26
CA ALA A 416 20.03 41.76 6.04
C ALA A 416 19.43 42.98 6.76
N ARG A 417 18.12 43.19 6.58
CA ARG A 417 17.35 44.17 7.35
C ARG A 417 16.60 43.42 8.46
N ALA A 418 16.90 43.77 9.70
CA ALA A 418 16.29 43.21 10.90
C ALA A 418 14.76 43.40 10.90
N LEU A 419 14.02 42.31 11.15
CA LEU A 419 12.58 42.33 11.40
C LEU A 419 12.34 42.70 12.87
N LYS A 420 11.64 43.82 13.09
CA LYS A 420 11.16 44.25 14.41
C LYS A 420 10.10 43.27 14.93
N SER A 421 10.22 42.93 16.20
CA SER A 421 9.24 42.17 16.99
C SER A 421 7.91 42.93 17.11
N ASN A 422 6.82 42.35 16.61
CA ASN A 422 5.47 42.76 17.01
C ASN A 422 5.01 41.86 18.16
N GLN A 423 4.99 42.44 19.37
CA GLN A 423 4.24 41.92 20.50
C GLN A 423 2.75 42.09 20.23
N PHE A 424 1.99 41.00 20.20
CA PHE A 424 0.55 41.04 20.45
C PHE A 424 0.32 40.58 21.89
N ARG A 425 -0.08 41.52 22.75
CA ARG A 425 -0.75 41.22 24.02
C ARG A 425 -2.20 40.84 23.69
N GLY A 426 -2.62 39.68 24.18
CA GLY A 426 -4.01 39.24 24.16
C GLY A 426 -4.27 38.45 25.43
N GLU A 427 -4.88 39.13 26.40
CA GLU A 427 -5.48 38.51 27.58
C GLU A 427 -6.60 37.58 27.12
N GLY A 428 -6.57 36.33 27.57
CA GLY A 428 -7.52 35.29 27.19
C GLY A 428 -7.30 34.07 28.06
N ASP A 429 -8.13 33.96 29.09
CA ASP A 429 -8.18 32.98 30.16
C ASP A 429 -8.07 31.53 29.62
N SER A 430 -6.91 30.87 29.83
CA SER A 430 -6.71 29.47 29.46
C SER A 430 -6.73 28.59 30.71
N ARG A 431 -7.91 28.03 31.00
CA ARG A 431 -8.03 26.94 31.98
C ARG A 431 -7.48 25.65 31.35
N PRO A 432 -6.61 24.89 32.05
CA PRO A 432 -6.13 23.61 31.55
C PRO A 432 -7.24 22.56 31.60
N LEU A 433 -7.64 22.05 30.43
CA LEU A 433 -8.28 20.74 30.29
C LEU A 433 -7.27 19.67 30.73
N PHE A 434 -7.70 18.72 31.56
CA PHE A 434 -6.93 17.63 32.18
C PHE A 434 -6.23 17.98 33.50
N LYS A 435 -6.98 17.81 34.60
CA LYS A 435 -6.45 17.46 35.92
C LYS A 435 -7.12 16.17 36.38
N HIS A 436 -6.43 15.04 36.28
CA HIS A 436 -6.63 13.93 37.22
C HIS A 436 -5.27 13.26 37.50
N PRO A 437 -4.96 12.95 38.77
CA PRO A 437 -3.69 12.37 39.18
C PRO A 437 -3.64 10.87 38.88
N VAL A 438 -2.49 10.41 38.38
CA VAL A 438 -2.15 8.99 38.36
C VAL A 438 -1.84 8.58 39.80
N ALA A 439 -2.73 7.77 40.41
CA ALA A 439 -2.41 7.07 41.64
C ALA A 439 -1.47 5.90 41.28
N LEU A 440 -0.25 5.94 41.82
CA LEU A 440 0.62 4.77 41.88
C LEU A 440 0.11 3.89 43.02
N GLY A 441 -0.30 2.68 42.66
CA GLY A 441 -0.67 1.58 43.56
C GLY A 441 -0.40 0.28 42.85
#